data_AF-A0A7S0A0W7-F1
#
_entry.id   AF-A0A7S0A0W7-F1
#
_cell.length_a   1.000
_cell.length_b   1.000
_cell.length_c   1.000
_cell.angle_alpha   90.00
_cell.angle_beta   90.00
_cell.angle_gamma   90.00
#
_symmetry.space_group_name_H-M   'P 1'
#
loop_
_entity.id
_entity.type
_entity.pdbx_description
1 polymer ?
#
loop_
_entity_poly.entity_id
_entity_poly.type
_entity_poly.pdbx_seq_one_letter_code
_entity_poly.pdbx_strand_id
1 'polypeptide(L)'
;GGEEEVGDGEEGARPSPPSPPVELPSSLAKIETFAEFLRLSPAIREAAPQLPAEELTSLCETAARLRFFDRELFDQVFVHIRAKIRSRQFSVEQVTALASSLVELNAYDAEIFSAASAVLLPLV
;
A
#
# COMPACT_ATOMS: atom_id res chain seq x y z
N GLY A 1 38.62 16.55 52.33
CA GLY A 1 38.56 15.08 52.15
C GLY A 1 37.11 14.69 52.12
N GLY A 2 36.71 13.91 51.11
CA GLY A 2 35.36 13.39 50.87
C GLY A 2 34.54 14.32 49.97
N GLU A 3 34.81 14.41 48.66
CA GLU A 3 34.40 13.48 47.58
C GLU A 3 32.92 13.65 47.20
N GLU A 4 32.76 14.36 46.08
CA GLU A 4 31.56 14.46 45.26
C GLU A 4 31.34 13.13 44.52
N GLU A 5 30.12 12.57 44.55
CA GLU A 5 29.69 11.61 43.52
C GLU A 5 28.33 12.04 42.97
N VAL A 6 28.38 12.87 41.93
CA VAL A 6 27.28 13.09 40.98
C VAL A 6 27.43 12.04 39.89
N GLY A 7 26.65 10.96 39.99
CA GLY A 7 26.53 9.97 38.93
C GLY A 7 25.41 10.35 37.96
N ASP A 8 25.72 11.22 37.00
CA ASP A 8 24.84 11.53 35.87
C ASP A 8 25.03 10.46 34.78
N GLY A 9 24.18 9.43 34.84
CA GLY A 9 24.12 8.36 33.85
C GLY A 9 23.23 8.75 32.66
N GLU A 10 23.63 9.77 31.89
CA GLU A 10 23.13 9.94 30.52
C GLU A 10 23.72 8.82 29.66
N GLU A 11 23.09 7.65 29.71
CA GLU A 11 23.33 6.55 28.78
C GLU A 11 22.81 7.00 27.41
N GLY A 12 23.67 7.73 26.70
CA GLY A 12 23.42 8.26 25.37
C GLY A 12 22.97 7.15 24.45
N ALA A 13 21.67 7.13 24.15
CA ALA A 13 21.07 6.22 23.18
C ALA A 13 21.82 6.39 21.86
N ARG A 14 22.69 5.41 21.55
CA ARG A 14 23.42 5.39 20.28
C ARG A 14 22.36 5.45 19.17
N PRO A 15 22.46 6.39 18.21
CA PRO A 15 21.55 6.40 17.08
C PRO A 15 21.68 5.06 16.36
N SER A 16 20.59 4.30 16.33
CA SER A 16 20.51 3.06 15.57
C SER A 16 20.90 3.37 14.12
N PRO A 17 21.72 2.52 13.47
CA PRO A 17 22.07 2.71 12.08
C PRO A 17 20.79 2.78 11.23
N PRO A 18 20.76 3.62 10.17
CA PRO A 18 19.62 3.68 9.27
C PRO A 18 19.34 2.28 8.71
N SER A 19 18.10 1.83 8.82
CA SER A 19 17.69 0.56 8.23
C SER A 19 17.93 0.63 6.72
N PRO A 20 18.43 -0.45 6.09
CA PRO A 20 18.65 -0.47 4.65
C PRO A 20 17.34 -0.17 3.90
N PRO A 21 17.41 0.49 2.73
CA PRO A 21 16.22 0.77 1.93
C PRO A 21 15.50 -0.54 1.60
N VAL A 22 14.19 -0.58 1.87
CA VAL A 22 13.38 -1.77 1.63
C VAL A 22 13.04 -1.81 0.14
N GLU A 23 13.64 -2.76 -0.57
CA GLU A 23 13.36 -2.99 -1.99
C GLU A 23 12.00 -3.68 -2.17
N LEU A 24 11.20 -3.17 -3.12
CA LEU A 24 9.95 -3.82 -3.51
C LEU A 24 10.24 -5.07 -4.34
N PRO A 25 9.44 -6.14 -4.19
CA PRO A 25 9.54 -7.28 -5.08
C PRO A 25 9.22 -6.86 -6.52
N SER A 26 9.69 -7.65 -7.48
CA SER A 26 9.38 -7.46 -8.92
C SER A 26 7.88 -7.48 -9.24
N SER A 27 7.07 -8.09 -8.36
CA SER A 27 5.61 -7.97 -8.38
C SER A 27 5.06 -8.07 -6.97
N LEU A 28 4.07 -7.24 -6.65
CA LEU A 28 3.38 -7.22 -5.36
C LEU A 28 2.57 -8.49 -5.11
N ALA A 29 2.22 -9.25 -6.16
CA ALA A 29 1.59 -10.57 -6.04
C ALA A 29 2.46 -11.60 -5.30
N LYS A 30 3.78 -11.40 -5.28
CA LYS A 30 4.75 -12.31 -4.63
C LYS A 30 4.81 -12.14 -3.11
N ILE A 31 4.12 -11.16 -2.54
CA ILE A 31 4.08 -10.96 -1.09
C ILE A 31 3.15 -12.04 -0.50
N GLU A 32 3.72 -13.00 0.20
CA GLU A 32 2.96 -14.18 0.67
C GLU A 32 2.45 -14.04 2.10
N THR A 33 3.03 -13.12 2.87
CA THR A 33 2.74 -13.01 4.31
C THR A 33 2.35 -11.60 4.75
N PHE A 34 1.52 -11.53 5.79
CA PHE A 34 1.10 -10.27 6.42
C PHE A 34 2.30 -9.46 6.95
N ALA A 35 3.26 -10.12 7.61
CA ALA A 35 4.44 -9.45 8.17
C ALA A 35 5.33 -8.83 7.08
N GLU A 36 5.47 -9.52 5.95
CA GLU A 36 6.16 -8.97 4.78
C GLU A 36 5.44 -7.76 4.21
N PHE A 37 4.11 -7.83 4.04
CA PHE A 37 3.30 -6.72 3.54
C PHE A 37 3.40 -5.48 4.44
N LEU A 38 3.30 -5.67 5.76
CA LEU A 38 3.48 -4.59 6.74
C LEU A 38 4.83 -3.90 6.59
N ARG A 39 5.91 -4.68 6.48
CA ARG A 39 7.26 -4.14 6.32
C ARG A 39 7.43 -3.38 5.00
N LEU A 40 6.76 -3.82 3.94
CA LEU A 40 6.82 -3.20 2.61
C LEU A 40 5.89 -2.00 2.46
N SER A 41 4.89 -1.82 3.33
CA SER A 41 3.85 -0.79 3.20
C SER A 41 4.41 0.63 2.99
N PRO A 42 5.46 1.09 3.70
CA PRO A 42 6.06 2.40 3.43
C PRO A 42 6.63 2.53 2.02
N ALA A 43 7.33 1.50 1.53
CA ALA A 43 7.91 1.49 0.20
C ALA A 43 6.84 1.39 -0.89
N ILE A 44 5.78 0.61 -0.67
CA ILE A 44 4.62 0.51 -1.59
C ILE A 44 3.97 1.88 -1.71
N ARG A 45 3.77 2.57 -0.59
CA ARG A 45 3.18 3.91 -0.55
C ARG A 45 3.98 4.94 -1.35
N GLU A 46 5.30 4.93 -1.20
CA GLU A 46 6.20 5.81 -1.95
C GLU A 46 6.20 5.51 -3.45
N ALA A 47 6.15 4.23 -3.83
CA ALA A 47 6.13 3.79 -5.21
C ALA A 47 4.76 3.91 -5.90
N ALA A 48 3.67 4.01 -5.14
CA ALA A 48 2.28 3.99 -5.62
C ALA A 48 1.99 4.91 -6.82
N PRO A 49 2.53 6.15 -6.92
CA PRO A 49 2.31 7.01 -8.08
C PRO A 49 2.85 6.43 -9.39
N GLN A 50 3.92 5.63 -9.31
CA GLN A 50 4.66 5.09 -10.45
C GLN A 50 4.21 3.67 -10.82
N LEU A 51 3.50 2.97 -9.92
CA LEU A 51 3.06 1.60 -10.18
C LEU A 51 2.12 1.53 -11.40
N PRO A 52 2.30 0.53 -12.28
CA PRO A 52 1.35 0.26 -13.36
C PRO A 52 0.02 -0.27 -12.82
N ALA A 53 -1.02 -0.27 -13.65
CA ALA A 53 -2.35 -0.76 -13.29
C ALA A 53 -2.33 -2.23 -12.83
N GLU A 54 -1.49 -3.06 -13.45
CA GLU A 54 -1.27 -4.46 -13.07
C GLU A 54 -0.79 -4.58 -11.63
N GLU A 55 0.25 -3.84 -11.24
CA GLU A 55 0.79 -3.90 -9.89
C GLU A 55 -0.16 -3.33 -8.84
N LEU A 56 -0.93 -2.29 -9.17
CA LEU A 56 -1.99 -1.78 -8.28
C LEU A 56 -3.14 -2.78 -8.10
N THR A 57 -3.44 -3.57 -9.13
CA THR A 57 -4.41 -4.67 -9.04
C THR A 57 -3.86 -5.78 -8.14
N SER A 58 -2.62 -6.23 -8.40
CA SER A 58 -1.90 -7.23 -7.59
C SER A 58 -1.79 -6.81 -6.13
N LEU A 59 -1.59 -5.52 -5.85
CA LEU A 59 -1.57 -4.96 -4.50
C LEU A 59 -2.91 -5.20 -3.77
N CYS A 60 -4.03 -4.89 -4.43
CA CYS A 60 -5.35 -5.04 -3.85
C CYS A 60 -5.74 -6.51 -3.66
N GLU A 61 -5.44 -7.36 -4.64
CA GLU A 61 -5.65 -8.82 -4.54
C GLU A 61 -4.81 -9.44 -3.41
N THR A 62 -3.55 -9.03 -3.31
CA THR A 62 -2.63 -9.48 -2.26
C THR A 62 -3.12 -9.04 -0.89
N ALA A 63 -3.51 -7.78 -0.75
CA ALA A 63 -4.09 -7.28 0.49
C ALA A 63 -5.36 -8.06 0.87
N ALA A 64 -6.25 -8.34 -0.09
CA ALA A 64 -7.47 -9.13 0.12
C ALA A 64 -7.18 -10.55 0.60
N ARG A 65 -6.25 -11.23 -0.08
CA ARG A 65 -5.77 -12.57 0.31
C ARG A 65 -5.19 -12.58 1.72
N LEU A 66 -4.43 -11.54 2.09
CA LEU A 66 -3.80 -11.41 3.41
C LEU A 66 -4.74 -10.81 4.48
N ARG A 67 -5.96 -10.41 4.11
CA ARG A 67 -6.91 -9.67 4.96
C ARG A 67 -6.26 -8.45 5.61
N PHE A 68 -5.42 -7.75 4.85
CA PHE A 68 -4.68 -6.58 5.30
C PHE A 68 -5.32 -5.31 4.76
N PHE A 69 -5.63 -4.38 5.66
CA PHE A 69 -6.03 -3.03 5.28
C PHE A 69 -5.35 -2.01 6.19
N ASP A 70 -4.48 -1.20 5.60
CA ASP A 70 -3.91 -0.01 6.24
C ASP A 70 -4.52 1.23 5.59
N ARG A 71 -5.23 2.02 6.40
CA ARG A 71 -5.97 3.17 5.90
C ARG A 71 -5.05 4.21 5.25
N GLU A 72 -3.90 4.49 5.83
CA GLU A 72 -3.01 5.54 5.34
C GLU A 72 -2.37 5.16 4.00
N LEU A 73 -1.99 3.88 3.84
CA LEU A 73 -1.54 3.32 2.59
C LEU A 73 -2.65 3.39 1.52
N PHE A 74 -3.84 2.87 1.84
CA PHE A 74 -4.92 2.77 0.86
C PHE A 74 -5.49 4.13 0.47
N ASP A 75 -5.56 5.10 1.39
CA ASP A 75 -5.98 6.47 1.06
C ASP A 75 -5.07 7.09 -0.03
N GLN A 76 -3.76 6.82 0.01
CA GLN A 76 -2.82 7.29 -1.02
C GLN A 76 -2.92 6.47 -2.31
N VAL A 77 -2.96 5.14 -2.20
CA VAL A 77 -3.10 4.22 -3.34
C VAL A 77 -4.39 4.50 -4.13
N PHE A 78 -5.50 4.80 -3.44
CA PHE A 78 -6.79 5.10 -4.04
C PHE A 78 -6.78 6.37 -4.90
N VAL A 79 -5.97 7.37 -4.57
CA VAL A 79 -5.78 8.55 -5.44
C VAL A 79 -5.25 8.13 -6.81
N HIS A 80 -4.25 7.24 -6.83
CA HIS A 80 -3.60 6.79 -8.07
C HIS A 80 -4.45 5.82 -8.86
N ILE A 81 -5.15 4.92 -8.18
CA ILE A 81 -6.12 4.01 -8.81
C ILE A 81 -7.22 4.82 -9.52
N ARG A 82 -7.84 5.79 -8.85
CA ARG A 82 -8.88 6.63 -9.45
C ARG A 82 -8.39 7.38 -10.69
N ALA A 83 -7.21 8.00 -10.59
CA ALA A 83 -6.61 8.70 -11.72
C ALA A 83 -6.42 7.76 -12.93
N LYS A 84 -5.86 6.57 -12.71
CA LYS A 84 -5.58 5.59 -13.76
C LYS A 84 -6.83 4.96 -14.36
N ILE A 85 -7.87 4.68 -13.57
CA ILE A 85 -9.17 4.21 -14.08
C ILE A 85 -9.78 5.28 -15.00
N ARG A 86 -9.79 6.55 -14.57
CA ARG A 86 -10.32 7.67 -15.38
C ARG A 86 -9.54 7.85 -16.67
N SER A 87 -8.22 7.66 -16.63
CA SER A 87 -7.35 7.66 -17.82
C SER A 87 -7.39 6.38 -18.65
N ARG A 88 -8.31 5.44 -18.36
CA ARG A 88 -8.46 4.16 -19.09
C ARG A 88 -7.18 3.32 -19.15
N GLN A 89 -6.34 3.41 -18.12
CA GLN A 89 -5.10 2.61 -18.02
C GLN A 89 -5.35 1.22 -17.45
N PHE A 90 -6.53 0.96 -16.89
CA PHE A 90 -6.96 -0.35 -16.43
C PHE A 90 -7.77 -1.04 -17.54
N SER A 91 -7.52 -2.34 -17.74
CA SER A 91 -8.41 -3.20 -18.53
C SER A 91 -9.71 -3.49 -17.77
N VAL A 92 -10.73 -4.01 -18.47
CA VAL A 92 -12.01 -4.40 -17.86
C VAL A 92 -11.81 -5.49 -16.81
N GLU A 93 -10.93 -6.47 -17.10
CA GLU A 93 -10.56 -7.55 -16.19
C GLU A 93 -9.91 -7.00 -14.92
N GLN A 94 -8.97 -6.05 -15.08
CA GLN A 94 -8.28 -5.42 -13.95
C GLN A 94 -9.24 -4.59 -13.08
N VAL A 95 -10.15 -3.81 -13.69
CA VAL A 95 -11.17 -3.07 -12.93
C VAL A 95 -12.07 -4.03 -12.13
N THR A 96 -12.44 -5.16 -12.73
CA THR A 96 -13.30 -6.16 -12.08
C THR A 96 -12.58 -6.85 -10.91
N ALA A 97 -11.32 -7.25 -11.11
CA ALA A 97 -10.48 -7.86 -10.08
C ALA A 97 -10.22 -6.91 -8.91
N LEU A 98 -9.90 -5.66 -9.24
CA LEU A 98 -9.73 -4.57 -8.27
C LEU A 98 -11.00 -4.39 -7.43
N ALA A 99 -12.17 -4.20 -8.08
CA ALA A 99 -13.43 -3.98 -7.37
C ALA A 99 -13.79 -5.15 -6.46
N SER A 100 -13.61 -6.38 -6.95
CA SER A 100 -13.84 -7.61 -6.15
C SER A 100 -12.94 -7.67 -4.92
N SER A 101 -11.64 -7.38 -5.09
CA SER A 101 -10.67 -7.37 -3.99
C SER A 101 -11.00 -6.33 -2.92
N LEU A 102 -11.44 -5.13 -3.32
CA LEU A 102 -11.86 -4.08 -2.38
C LEU A 102 -13.13 -4.46 -1.62
N VAL A 103 -14.08 -5.13 -2.27
CA VAL A 103 -15.26 -5.70 -1.58
C VAL A 103 -14.83 -6.75 -0.56
N GLU A 104 -13.95 -7.68 -0.94
CA GLU A 104 -13.46 -8.71 -0.01
C GLU A 104 -12.69 -8.13 1.18
N LEU A 105 -11.99 -7.02 0.97
CA LEU A 105 -11.29 -6.28 2.03
C LEU A 105 -12.20 -5.44 2.91
N ASN A 106 -13.48 -5.29 2.56
CA ASN A 106 -14.36 -4.29 3.18
C ASN A 106 -13.78 -2.86 3.07
N ALA A 107 -13.04 -2.59 1.99
CA ALA A 107 -12.32 -1.35 1.72
C ALA A 107 -13.09 -0.50 0.70
N TYR A 108 -14.20 0.10 1.13
CA TYR A 108 -15.10 0.83 0.25
C TYR A 108 -14.65 2.27 0.01
N ASP A 109 -14.35 2.60 -1.25
CA ASP A 109 -14.19 3.97 -1.73
C ASP A 109 -15.20 4.27 -2.84
N ALA A 110 -16.15 5.16 -2.54
CA ALA A 110 -17.27 5.46 -3.45
C ALA A 110 -16.81 5.97 -4.82
N GLU A 111 -15.71 6.73 -4.86
CA GLU A 111 -15.16 7.29 -6.09
C GLU A 111 -14.50 6.22 -6.96
N ILE A 112 -13.82 5.23 -6.36
CA ILE A 112 -13.30 4.07 -7.07
C ILE A 112 -14.44 3.25 -7.67
N PHE A 113 -15.46 2.90 -6.88
CA PHE A 113 -16.58 2.11 -7.38
C PHE A 113 -17.37 2.84 -8.47
N SER A 114 -17.55 4.16 -8.34
CA SER A 114 -18.17 4.98 -9.37
C SER A 114 -17.32 5.03 -10.65
N ALA A 115 -16.00 5.15 -10.53
CA ALA A 115 -15.10 5.14 -11.69
C ALA A 115 -15.09 3.75 -12.36
N ALA A 116 -15.07 2.68 -11.56
CA ALA A 116 -15.14 1.30 -12.03
C ALA A 116 -16.45 1.03 -12.80
N SER A 117 -17.61 1.43 -12.24
CA SER A 117 -18.89 1.26 -12.93
C SER A 117 -18.93 1.98 -14.27
N ALA A 118 -18.33 3.17 -14.39
CA ALA A 118 -18.26 3.90 -15.65
C ALA A 118 -17.37 3.21 -16.72
N VAL A 119 -16.47 2.31 -16.30
CA VAL A 119 -15.70 1.47 -17.22
C VAL A 119 -16.48 0.22 -17.63
N LEU A 120 -17.25 -0.36 -16.70
CA LEU A 120 -17.95 -1.63 -16.90
C LEU A 120 -19.30 -1.51 -17.61
N LEU A 121 -19.92 -0.33 -17.57
CA LEU A 121 -21.20 -0.12 -18.25
C LEU A 121 -21.01 0.01 -19.76
N PRO A 122 -21.88 -0.62 -20.57
CA PRO A 122 -21.87 -0.44 -22.02
C PRO A 122 -22.14 1.03 -22.36
N LEU A 123 -21.29 1.60 -23.22
CA LEU A 123 -21.52 2.92 -23.79
C LEU A 123 -22.68 2.78 -24.79
N VAL A 124 -23.84 3.31 -24.40
CA VAL A 124 -25.04 3.47 -25.26
C VAL A 124 -24.89 4.65 -26.20
#